data_AF-A0A517WBK3-F1
#
_entry.id   AF-A0A517WBK3-F1
#
_cell.length_a   1.000
_cell.length_b   1.000
_cell.length_c   1.000
_cell.angle_alpha   90.00
_cell.angle_beta   90.00
_cell.angle_gamma   90.00
#
_symmetry.space_group_name_H-M   'P 1'
#
loop_
_entity.id
_entity.type
_entity.pdbx_description
1 polymer ?
#
loop_
_entity_poly.entity_id
_entity_poly.type
_entity_poly.pdbx_seq_one_letter_code
_entity_poly.pdbx_strand_id
1 'polypeptide(L)'
;MIRRLLRTLATALLSGFLVFATLFVAAWVNHRGDYNFSSNQRFSRFMLGHAASMIREYQKTQGSLPEKLTDLPQVRESKGSLEEVLMDGWDRPLQYHPQETSYELFSFGRDGKPGGIGLDADLYLDKRNRELAIVTFSQYLQEDDDSNVKRNTFLGVATEAGTLVALAIFISFWMAEKSEDKKSGTPAQKLKLSQTILYVGVTVLISSAVGMLLLPVHLSTGH
;
A
#
# COMPACT_ATOMS: atom_id res chain seq x y z
N MET A 1 -22.57 2.76 -37.88
CA MET A 1 -21.16 2.84 -37.48
C MET A 1 -20.99 3.41 -36.07
N ILE A 2 -21.31 4.70 -35.81
CA ILE A 2 -21.09 5.35 -34.49
C ILE A 2 -21.65 4.57 -33.29
N ARG A 3 -22.92 4.13 -33.34
CA ARG A 3 -23.55 3.36 -32.24
C ARG A 3 -22.84 2.04 -31.92
N ARG A 4 -22.19 1.41 -32.90
CA ARG A 4 -21.43 0.15 -32.70
C ARG A 4 -20.08 0.45 -32.05
N LEU A 5 -19.36 1.45 -32.55
CA LEU A 5 -18.11 1.93 -31.96
C LEU A 5 -18.28 2.34 -30.49
N LEU A 6 -19.35 3.06 -30.16
CA LEU A 6 -19.65 3.44 -28.77
C LEU A 6 -19.87 2.22 -27.86
N ARG A 7 -20.53 1.16 -28.36
CA ARG A 7 -20.72 -0.08 -27.59
C ARG A 7 -19.40 -0.80 -27.36
N THR A 8 -18.56 -0.90 -28.40
CA THR A 8 -17.23 -1.50 -28.29
C THR A 8 -16.34 -0.76 -27.30
N LEU A 9 -16.33 0.57 -27.37
CA LEU A 9 -15.59 1.41 -26.44
C LEU A 9 -16.09 1.22 -25.01
N ALA A 10 -17.40 1.21 -24.79
CA ALA A 10 -17.98 0.98 -23.48
C ALA A 10 -17.58 -0.39 -22.91
N THR A 11 -17.65 -1.46 -23.71
CA THR A 11 -17.21 -2.80 -23.29
C THR A 11 -15.72 -2.82 -22.95
N ALA A 12 -14.88 -2.21 -23.78
CA ALA A 12 -13.44 -2.13 -23.55
C ALA A 12 -13.09 -1.40 -22.24
N LEU A 13 -13.72 -0.25 -22.01
CA LEU A 13 -13.54 0.53 -20.78
C LEU A 13 -14.02 -0.24 -19.55
N LEU A 14 -15.18 -0.91 -19.64
CA LEU A 14 -15.71 -1.71 -18.54
C LEU A 14 -14.75 -2.86 -18.18
N SER A 15 -14.24 -3.58 -19.16
CA SER A 15 -13.29 -4.67 -18.93
C SER A 15 -11.95 -4.17 -18.36
N GLY A 16 -11.41 -3.07 -18.90
CA GLY A 16 -10.20 -2.46 -18.35
C GLY A 16 -10.38 -2.01 -16.90
N PHE A 17 -11.53 -1.40 -16.58
CA PHE A 17 -11.89 -1.01 -15.22
C PHE A 17 -12.01 -2.21 -14.27
N LEU A 18 -12.61 -3.32 -14.69
CA LEU A 18 -12.71 -4.53 -13.87
C LEU A 18 -11.33 -5.12 -13.55
N VAL A 19 -10.41 -5.14 -14.52
CA VAL A 19 -9.02 -5.57 -14.30
C VAL A 19 -8.33 -4.63 -13.31
N PHE A 20 -8.43 -3.32 -13.53
CA PHE A 20 -7.91 -2.31 -12.61
C PHE A 20 -8.41 -2.53 -11.17
N ALA A 21 -9.73 -2.63 -10.99
CA ALA A 21 -10.34 -2.81 -9.67
C ALA A 21 -9.87 -4.10 -8.98
N THR A 22 -9.75 -5.19 -9.75
CA THR A 22 -9.30 -6.49 -9.23
C THR A 22 -7.85 -6.41 -8.75
N LEU A 23 -6.96 -5.85 -9.57
CA LEU A 23 -5.56 -5.66 -9.22
C LEU A 23 -5.44 -4.73 -7.99
N PHE A 24 -6.19 -3.64 -7.99
CA PHE A 24 -6.19 -2.66 -6.89
C PHE A 24 -6.59 -3.28 -5.55
N VAL A 25 -7.67 -4.06 -5.53
CA VAL A 25 -8.10 -4.80 -4.32
C VAL A 25 -7.07 -5.84 -3.91
N ALA A 26 -6.49 -6.57 -4.87
CA ALA A 26 -5.45 -7.57 -4.57
C ALA A 26 -4.21 -6.93 -3.93
N ALA A 27 -3.78 -5.76 -4.40
CA ALA A 27 -2.71 -5.01 -3.77
C ALA A 27 -3.03 -4.56 -2.37
N TRP A 28 -4.22 -4.02 -2.15
CA TRP A 28 -4.63 -3.65 -0.81
C TRP A 28 -4.60 -4.86 0.13
N VAL A 29 -5.11 -6.02 -0.31
CA VAL A 29 -5.07 -7.27 0.48
C VAL A 29 -3.64 -7.71 0.78
N ASN A 30 -2.72 -7.59 -0.18
CA ASN A 30 -1.31 -7.94 0.03
C ASN A 30 -0.58 -6.95 0.95
N HIS A 31 -0.92 -5.66 0.88
CA HIS A 31 -0.22 -4.61 1.63
C HIS A 31 -0.81 -4.32 3.00
N ARG A 32 -2.08 -4.60 3.26
CA ARG A 32 -2.73 -4.31 4.55
C ARG A 32 -2.08 -5.06 5.72
N GLY A 33 -1.42 -6.19 5.48
CA GLY A 33 -0.68 -6.94 6.50
C GLY A 33 0.72 -6.40 6.77
N ASP A 34 1.20 -5.45 5.95
CA ASP A 34 2.51 -4.84 6.14
C ASP A 34 2.49 -4.04 7.44
N TYR A 35 3.43 -4.37 8.33
CA TYR A 35 3.54 -3.70 9.60
C TYR A 35 3.84 -2.21 9.37
N ASN A 36 4.69 -1.89 8.39
CA ASN A 36 5.19 -0.55 8.12
C ASN A 36 4.61 0.00 6.82
N PHE A 37 3.28 0.21 6.79
CA PHE A 37 2.58 0.66 5.60
C PHE A 37 3.06 2.04 5.13
N SER A 38 3.14 3.01 6.03
CA SER A 38 3.71 4.34 5.76
C SER A 38 5.13 4.49 6.29
N SER A 39 5.91 5.41 5.70
CA SER A 39 7.24 5.74 6.21
C SER A 39 7.17 6.33 7.62
N ASN A 40 6.12 7.08 7.93
CA ASN A 40 5.89 7.63 9.26
C ASN A 40 5.65 6.54 10.29
N GLN A 41 4.79 5.54 9.99
CA GLN A 41 4.62 4.38 10.88
C GLN A 41 5.94 3.63 11.11
N ARG A 42 6.75 3.46 10.06
CA ARG A 42 8.08 2.83 10.16
C ARG A 42 8.99 3.62 11.09
N PHE A 43 9.04 4.93 10.90
CA PHE A 43 9.85 5.85 11.70
C PHE A 43 9.38 5.87 13.16
N SER A 44 8.08 6.01 13.41
CA SER A 44 7.49 5.95 14.76
C SER A 44 7.91 4.68 15.50
N ARG A 45 7.86 3.51 14.84
CA ARG A 45 8.29 2.25 15.46
C ARG A 45 9.78 2.16 15.71
N PHE A 46 10.59 2.69 14.79
CA PHE A 46 12.02 2.82 15.03
C PHE A 46 12.30 3.68 16.26
N MET A 47 11.63 4.83 16.37
CA MET A 47 11.76 5.74 17.52
C MET A 47 11.26 5.13 18.82
N LEU A 48 10.14 4.40 18.80
CA LEU A 48 9.65 3.61 19.95
C LEU A 48 10.70 2.58 20.41
N GLY A 49 11.31 1.86 19.47
CA GLY A 49 12.38 0.91 19.77
C GLY A 49 13.63 1.57 20.34
N HIS A 50 14.00 2.75 19.81
CA HIS A 50 15.12 3.54 20.29
C HIS A 50 14.88 4.05 21.72
N ALA A 51 13.73 4.67 21.98
CA ALA A 51 13.32 5.13 23.31
C ALA A 51 13.27 3.99 24.33
N ALA A 52 12.67 2.84 23.96
CA ALA A 52 12.66 1.65 24.82
C ALA A 52 14.07 1.15 25.16
N SER A 53 15.03 1.26 24.24
CA SER A 53 16.44 0.94 24.51
C SER A 53 17.06 1.90 25.51
N MET A 54 16.82 3.20 25.39
CA MET A 54 17.34 4.20 26.33
C MET A 54 16.75 4.04 27.73
N ILE A 55 15.44 3.77 27.84
CA ILE A 55 14.77 3.50 29.11
C ILE A 55 15.39 2.28 29.80
N ARG A 56 15.66 1.18 29.06
CA ARG A 56 16.29 -0.02 29.61
C ARG A 56 17.71 0.26 30.13
N GLU A 57 18.50 1.04 29.39
CA GLU A 57 19.85 1.40 29.84
C GLU A 57 19.79 2.30 31.08
N TYR A 58 18.90 3.28 31.10
CA TYR A 58 18.65 4.13 32.27
C TYR A 58 18.30 3.30 33.51
N GLN A 59 17.36 2.36 33.38
CA GLN A 59 16.95 1.48 34.47
C GLN A 59 18.10 0.62 34.99
N LYS A 60 18.95 0.12 34.08
CA LYS A 60 20.14 -0.65 34.45
C LYS A 60 21.16 0.17 35.24
N THR A 61 21.34 1.45 34.90
CA THR A 61 22.30 2.34 35.57
C THR A 61 21.76 2.90 36.89
N GLN A 62 20.50 3.34 36.92
CA GLN A 62 19.90 4.04 38.06
C GLN A 62 19.14 3.12 39.01
N GLY A 63 18.81 1.90 38.58
CA GLY A 63 18.00 0.95 39.35
C GLY A 63 16.49 1.26 39.36
N SER A 64 16.06 2.35 38.72
CA SER A 64 14.66 2.77 38.61
C SER A 64 14.32 3.23 37.19
N LEU A 65 13.04 3.21 36.83
CA LEU A 65 12.56 3.79 35.58
C LEU A 65 12.65 5.32 35.62
N PRO A 66 12.88 6.00 34.48
CA PRO A 66 12.81 7.45 34.43
C PRO A 66 11.39 7.93 34.71
N GLU A 67 11.22 9.07 35.40
CA GLU A 67 9.88 9.63 35.62
C GLU A 67 9.32 10.22 34.31
N LYS A 68 10.20 10.79 33.48
CA LYS A 68 9.88 11.35 32.18
C LYS A 68 10.94 10.98 31.15
N LEU A 69 10.57 10.93 29.87
CA LEU A 69 11.53 10.68 28.79
C LEU A 69 12.66 11.73 28.72
N THR A 70 12.41 12.95 29.20
CA THR A 70 13.41 14.03 29.31
C THR A 70 14.48 13.77 30.37
N ASP A 71 14.32 12.74 31.21
CA ASP A 71 15.32 12.36 32.21
C ASP A 71 16.43 11.48 31.63
N LEU A 72 16.23 10.96 30.41
CA LEU A 72 17.22 10.16 29.72
C LEU A 72 18.46 11.01 29.37
N PRO A 73 19.68 10.61 29.78
CA PRO A 73 20.90 11.38 29.55
C PRO A 73 21.12 11.77 28.08
N GLN A 74 20.84 10.84 27.16
CA GLN A 74 21.00 11.05 25.73
C GLN A 74 20.08 12.18 25.21
N VAL A 75 18.88 12.30 25.78
CA VAL A 75 17.91 13.36 25.45
C VAL A 75 18.34 14.71 26.02
N ARG A 76 18.95 14.72 27.21
CA ARG A 76 19.47 15.95 27.84
C ARG A 76 20.73 16.49 27.13
N GLU A 77 21.58 15.60 26.64
CA GLU A 77 22.86 15.96 26.01
C GLU A 77 22.71 16.40 24.55
N SER A 78 21.66 15.96 23.85
CA SER A 78 21.31 16.50 22.54
C SER A 78 20.83 17.94 22.71
N LYS A 79 21.72 18.92 22.45
CA LYS A 79 21.46 20.38 22.52
C LYS A 79 20.40 20.91 21.53
N GLY A 80 19.56 20.05 20.94
CA GLY A 80 18.35 20.45 20.20
C GLY A 80 17.25 20.86 21.17
N SER A 81 16.11 21.34 20.66
CA SER A 81 14.97 21.62 21.54
C SER A 81 14.59 20.32 22.27
N LEU A 82 14.38 20.38 23.60
CA LEU A 82 14.00 19.22 24.44
C LEU A 82 12.76 18.48 23.92
N GLU A 83 11.99 19.12 23.04
CA GLU A 83 10.83 18.58 22.34
C GLU A 83 11.21 17.70 21.13
N GLU A 84 12.33 17.94 20.43
CA GLU A 84 12.67 17.26 19.17
C GLU A 84 13.16 15.81 19.28
N VAL A 85 13.60 15.34 20.45
CA VAL A 85 14.49 14.16 20.49
C VAL A 85 13.74 12.83 20.35
N LEU A 86 12.49 12.77 20.77
CA LEU A 86 11.67 11.54 20.73
C LEU A 86 10.30 11.83 20.12
N MET A 87 10.33 12.41 18.92
CA MET A 87 9.16 12.54 18.08
C MET A 87 8.87 11.25 17.31
N ASP A 88 7.60 11.01 17.04
CA ASP A 88 7.15 9.98 16.11
C ASP A 88 7.25 10.46 14.65
N GLY A 89 6.82 9.64 13.70
CA GLY A 89 6.88 9.98 12.27
C GLY A 89 5.90 11.07 11.84
N TRP A 90 5.10 11.62 12.73
CA TRP A 90 4.20 12.74 12.49
C TRP A 90 4.60 13.97 13.32
N ASP A 91 5.87 14.02 13.74
CA ASP A 91 6.47 15.10 14.52
C ASP A 91 5.76 15.35 15.85
N ARG A 92 5.23 14.29 16.48
CA ARG A 92 4.58 14.37 17.80
C ARG A 92 5.36 13.64 18.87
N PRO A 93 5.36 14.14 20.12
CA PRO A 93 6.08 13.46 21.21
C PRO A 93 5.53 12.05 21.44
N LEU A 94 6.45 11.10 21.64
CA LEU A 94 6.08 9.77 22.13
C LEU A 94 5.43 9.86 23.52
N GLN A 95 4.43 9.02 23.74
CA GLN A 95 3.72 8.92 25.00
C GLN A 95 4.42 7.91 25.90
N TYR A 96 4.67 8.28 27.15
CA TYR A 96 5.35 7.44 28.13
C TYR A 96 4.65 7.49 29.47
N HIS A 97 4.25 6.32 29.97
CA HIS A 97 3.61 6.18 31.28
C HIS A 97 4.39 5.17 32.12
N PRO A 98 5.27 5.62 33.03
CA PRO A 98 5.96 4.72 33.94
C PRO A 98 4.99 4.16 35.00
N GLN A 99 5.22 2.91 35.37
CA GLN A 99 4.65 2.24 36.54
C GLN A 99 5.81 1.80 37.45
N GLU A 100 5.51 1.17 38.59
CA GLU A 100 6.57 0.77 39.55
C GLU A 100 7.65 -0.12 38.92
N THR A 101 7.25 -1.09 38.09
CA THR A 101 8.15 -2.11 37.51
C THR A 101 8.02 -2.24 35.99
N SER A 102 7.09 -1.50 35.38
CA SER A 102 6.79 -1.56 33.95
C SER A 102 6.53 -0.17 33.39
N TYR A 103 6.36 -0.06 32.07
CA TYR A 103 5.97 1.21 31.47
C TYR A 103 5.16 0.97 30.19
N GLU A 104 4.36 1.96 29.82
CA GLU A 104 3.79 2.07 28.49
C GLU A 104 4.57 3.07 27.66
N LEU A 105 4.77 2.73 26.38
CA LEU A 105 5.45 3.59 25.42
C LEU A 105 4.76 3.41 24.06
N PHE A 106 4.22 4.49 23.52
CA PHE A 106 3.43 4.45 22.29
C PHE A 106 3.38 5.80 21.56
N SER A 107 2.86 5.79 20.33
CA SER A 107 2.51 6.98 19.54
C SER A 107 1.01 6.92 19.25
N PHE A 108 0.34 8.08 19.25
CA PHE A 108 -1.10 8.19 18.94
C PHE A 108 -1.42 8.06 17.43
N GLY A 109 -0.48 7.61 16.62
CA GLY A 109 -0.70 7.50 15.18
C GLY A 109 -0.87 8.86 14.50
N ARG A 110 -1.42 8.84 13.29
CA ARG A 110 -1.56 10.00 12.40
C ARG A 110 -2.55 11.05 12.90
N ASP A 111 -3.63 10.67 13.59
CA ASP A 111 -4.62 11.64 14.07
C ASP A 111 -4.25 12.28 15.42
N GLY A 112 -3.31 11.68 16.15
CA GLY A 112 -2.76 12.22 17.39
C GLY A 112 -3.72 12.04 18.56
N LYS A 113 -4.66 11.10 18.47
CA LYS A 113 -5.67 10.83 19.49
C LYS A 113 -5.57 9.37 19.96
N PRO A 114 -5.98 9.09 21.21
CA PRO A 114 -6.05 7.71 21.69
C PRO A 114 -7.03 6.87 20.85
N GLY A 115 -6.63 5.64 20.55
CA GLY A 115 -7.44 4.65 19.82
C GLY A 115 -7.18 4.67 18.32
N GLY A 116 -8.26 4.81 17.53
CA GLY A 116 -8.21 4.89 16.07
C GLY A 116 -8.01 3.56 15.33
N ILE A 117 -7.96 3.64 13.98
CA ILE A 117 -7.75 2.49 13.08
C ILE A 117 -6.84 2.86 11.90
N GLY A 118 -6.14 1.87 11.37
CA GLY A 118 -5.14 1.99 10.32
C GLY A 118 -4.03 2.96 10.67
N LEU A 119 -3.88 4.02 9.88
CA LEU A 119 -2.85 5.05 10.14
C LEU A 119 -3.14 5.87 11.40
N ASP A 120 -4.39 5.93 11.82
CA ASP A 120 -4.85 6.66 13.01
C ASP A 120 -4.78 5.79 14.28
N ALA A 121 -4.35 4.53 14.18
CA ALA A 121 -4.26 3.66 15.34
C ALA A 121 -3.03 3.95 16.20
N ASP A 122 -3.18 3.83 17.52
CA ASP A 122 -2.04 3.86 18.45
C ASP A 122 -0.98 2.80 18.08
N LEU A 123 0.28 3.21 18.07
CA LEU A 123 1.43 2.36 17.75
C LEU A 123 2.20 1.99 19.01
N TYR A 124 2.33 0.69 19.25
CA TYR A 124 3.13 0.13 20.33
C TYR A 124 4.34 -0.65 19.78
N LEU A 125 5.34 -0.87 20.63
CA LEU A 125 6.51 -1.70 20.27
C LEU A 125 6.15 -3.19 20.18
N ASP A 126 5.28 -3.66 21.08
CA ASP A 126 4.79 -5.02 21.09
C ASP A 126 3.58 -5.22 20.14
N LYS A 127 2.98 -6.41 20.17
CA LYS A 127 1.90 -6.77 19.24
C LYS A 127 0.53 -6.22 19.65
N ARG A 128 0.41 -5.55 20.81
CA ARG A 128 -0.85 -4.89 21.20
C ARG A 128 -1.19 -3.85 20.14
N ASN A 129 -2.45 -3.80 19.76
CA ASN A 129 -2.95 -2.91 18.72
C ASN A 129 -2.47 -3.14 17.27
N ARG A 130 -1.69 -4.20 17.00
CA ARG A 130 -1.21 -4.48 15.63
C ARG A 130 -2.35 -4.63 14.61
N GLU A 131 -3.46 -5.23 15.01
CA GLU A 131 -4.63 -5.41 14.13
C GLU A 131 -5.35 -4.10 13.85
N LEU A 132 -5.45 -3.20 14.84
CA LEU A 132 -6.05 -1.89 14.64
C LEU A 132 -5.16 -1.00 13.77
N ALA A 133 -3.83 -1.16 13.80
CA ALA A 133 -2.90 -0.43 12.94
C ALA A 133 -2.87 -0.87 11.47
N ILE A 134 -3.68 -1.86 11.08
CA ILE A 134 -3.83 -2.30 9.69
C ILE A 134 -4.57 -1.23 8.88
N VAL A 135 -3.94 -0.75 7.80
CA VAL A 135 -4.53 0.30 6.96
C VAL A 135 -5.89 -0.11 6.43
N THR A 136 -6.87 0.78 6.58
CA THR A 136 -8.22 0.55 6.03
C THR A 136 -8.22 0.67 4.52
N PHE A 137 -9.22 0.10 3.84
CA PHE A 137 -9.36 0.27 2.39
C PHE A 137 -9.53 1.76 2.02
N SER A 138 -10.26 2.53 2.82
CA SER A 138 -10.46 3.97 2.57
C SER A 138 -9.15 4.74 2.68
N GLN A 139 -8.36 4.52 3.73
CA GLN A 139 -7.04 5.14 3.86
C GLN A 139 -6.10 4.68 2.73
N TYR A 140 -6.11 3.40 2.35
CA TYR A 140 -5.33 2.92 1.20
C TYR A 140 -5.72 3.63 -0.11
N LEU A 141 -7.01 3.90 -0.32
CA LEU A 141 -7.52 4.53 -1.53
C LEU A 141 -7.27 6.05 -1.55
N GLN A 142 -7.44 6.72 -0.41
CA GLN A 142 -7.48 8.19 -0.32
C GLN A 142 -6.15 8.82 0.08
N GLU A 143 -5.26 8.09 0.76
CA GLU A 143 -4.10 8.72 1.42
C GLU A 143 -2.96 9.06 0.46
N ASP A 144 -2.83 10.34 0.13
CA ASP A 144 -1.84 10.87 -0.82
C ASP A 144 -0.51 11.31 -0.19
N ASP A 145 -0.27 10.93 1.06
CA ASP A 145 0.98 11.29 1.74
C ASP A 145 2.20 10.74 0.97
N ASP A 146 3.13 11.64 0.62
CA ASP A 146 4.38 11.39 -0.10
C ASP A 146 5.21 10.27 0.54
N SER A 147 4.96 9.99 1.82
CA SER A 147 5.53 8.90 2.60
C SER A 147 5.13 7.48 2.13
N ASN A 148 4.15 7.34 1.22
CA ASN A 148 3.56 6.07 0.76
C ASN A 148 3.99 5.62 -0.64
N VAL A 149 5.30 5.43 -0.86
CA VAL A 149 5.93 4.94 -2.10
C VAL A 149 5.25 3.68 -2.70
N LYS A 150 4.66 2.83 -1.84
CA LYS A 150 4.05 1.55 -2.26
C LYS A 150 2.71 1.71 -2.98
N ARG A 151 1.88 2.70 -2.62
CA ARG A 151 0.55 2.89 -3.22
C ARG A 151 0.66 3.45 -4.64
N ASN A 152 1.49 4.48 -4.83
CA ASN A 152 1.60 5.17 -6.13
C ASN A 152 2.18 4.25 -7.20
N THR A 153 3.14 3.39 -6.83
CA THR A 153 3.66 2.34 -7.71
C THR A 153 2.54 1.40 -8.15
N PHE A 154 1.68 0.96 -7.22
CA PHE A 154 0.62 0.02 -7.55
C PHE A 154 -0.52 0.64 -8.37
N LEU A 155 -0.93 1.87 -8.02
CA LEU A 155 -1.90 2.64 -8.81
C LEU A 155 -1.41 2.79 -10.25
N GLY A 156 -0.14 3.17 -10.44
CA GLY A 156 0.47 3.27 -11.76
C GLY A 156 0.37 1.96 -12.55
N VAL A 157 0.84 0.85 -11.98
CA VAL A 157 0.82 -0.44 -12.67
C VAL A 157 -0.61 -0.94 -12.94
N ALA A 158 -1.54 -0.79 -12.00
CA ALA A 158 -2.93 -1.19 -12.19
C ALA A 158 -3.59 -0.36 -13.31
N THR A 159 -3.34 0.94 -13.35
CA THR A 159 -3.84 1.84 -14.40
C THR A 159 -3.25 1.49 -15.76
N GLU A 160 -1.95 1.24 -15.84
CA GLU A 160 -1.28 0.80 -17.06
C GLU A 160 -1.88 -0.53 -17.56
N ALA A 161 -2.03 -1.53 -16.69
CA ALA A 161 -2.61 -2.81 -17.03
C ALA A 161 -4.07 -2.69 -17.52
N GLY A 162 -4.91 -1.95 -16.82
CA GLY A 162 -6.30 -1.71 -17.22
C GLY A 162 -6.40 -0.98 -18.56
N THR A 163 -5.52 -0.01 -18.81
CA THR A 163 -5.46 0.75 -20.07
C THR A 163 -5.02 -0.14 -21.23
N LEU A 164 -4.00 -0.98 -21.03
CA LEU A 164 -3.54 -1.93 -22.04
C LEU A 164 -4.62 -2.94 -22.41
N VAL A 165 -5.38 -3.46 -21.44
CA VAL A 165 -6.51 -4.36 -21.70
C VAL A 165 -7.60 -3.63 -22.48
N ALA A 166 -8.01 -2.43 -22.06
CA ALA A 166 -9.03 -1.67 -22.79
C ALA A 166 -8.61 -1.37 -24.24
N LEU A 167 -7.36 -0.96 -24.44
CA LEU A 167 -6.81 -0.68 -25.77
C LEU A 167 -6.79 -1.96 -26.63
N ALA A 168 -6.36 -3.09 -26.06
CA ALA A 168 -6.34 -4.37 -26.76
C ALA A 168 -7.75 -4.79 -27.21
N ILE A 169 -8.76 -4.71 -26.32
CA ILE A 169 -10.16 -5.00 -26.66
C ILE A 169 -10.60 -4.11 -27.82
N PHE A 170 -10.40 -2.80 -27.68
CA PHE A 170 -10.84 -1.83 -28.68
C PHE A 170 -10.23 -2.10 -30.05
N ILE A 171 -8.91 -2.32 -30.11
CA ILE A 171 -8.18 -2.61 -31.35
C ILE A 171 -8.69 -3.92 -31.98
N SER A 172 -8.90 -4.98 -31.21
CA SER A 172 -9.39 -6.26 -31.71
C SER A 172 -10.78 -6.15 -32.33
N PHE A 173 -11.70 -5.44 -31.69
CA PHE A 173 -13.02 -5.20 -32.24
C PHE A 173 -12.98 -4.29 -33.48
N TRP A 174 -12.14 -3.24 -33.47
CA TRP A 174 -11.98 -2.35 -34.62
C TRP A 174 -11.43 -3.08 -35.85
N MET A 175 -10.43 -3.97 -35.65
CA MET A 175 -9.91 -4.82 -36.71
C MET A 175 -10.96 -5.82 -37.23
N ALA A 176 -11.75 -6.41 -36.34
CA ALA A 176 -12.84 -7.31 -36.72
C ALA A 176 -13.89 -6.59 -37.58
N GLU A 177 -14.26 -5.35 -37.24
CA GLU A 177 -15.20 -4.53 -38.01
C GLU A 177 -14.68 -4.25 -39.42
N LYS A 178 -13.42 -3.80 -39.57
CA LYS A 178 -12.81 -3.55 -40.88
C LYS A 178 -12.72 -4.81 -41.76
N SER A 179 -12.70 -6.00 -41.16
CA SER A 179 -12.64 -7.25 -41.89
C SER A 179 -14.00 -7.63 -42.52
N GLU A 180 -15.11 -7.21 -41.93
CA GLU A 180 -16.47 -7.51 -42.43
C GLU A 180 -16.78 -6.74 -43.72
N ASP A 181 -16.31 -5.50 -43.84
CA ASP A 181 -16.54 -4.65 -45.02
C ASP A 181 -15.88 -5.19 -46.31
N LYS A 182 -14.95 -6.15 -46.21
CA LYS A 182 -14.16 -6.63 -47.36
C LYS A 182 -14.58 -7.98 -47.96
N LYS A 183 -15.49 -8.76 -47.37
CA LYS A 183 -15.76 -10.13 -47.85
C LYS A 183 -17.24 -10.55 -47.78
N SER A 184 -17.96 -10.38 -48.89
CA SER A 184 -19.27 -10.99 -49.17
C SER A 184 -19.19 -12.44 -49.67
N GLY A 185 -18.19 -13.23 -49.27
CA GLY A 185 -18.04 -14.62 -49.68
C GLY A 185 -17.14 -15.41 -48.74
N THR A 186 -17.75 -16.07 -47.75
CA THR A 186 -17.24 -17.06 -46.77
C THR A 186 -15.81 -17.58 -47.00
N PRO A 187 -14.85 -17.19 -46.14
CA PRO A 187 -14.37 -18.05 -45.04
C PRO A 187 -14.10 -17.24 -43.74
N ALA A 188 -15.01 -16.33 -43.40
CA ALA A 188 -14.83 -15.35 -42.32
C ALA A 188 -14.93 -15.92 -40.89
N GLN A 189 -15.52 -17.11 -40.71
CA GLN A 189 -15.87 -17.62 -39.38
C GLN A 189 -14.69 -18.28 -38.65
N LYS A 190 -13.77 -18.94 -39.36
CA LYS A 190 -12.56 -19.54 -38.77
C LYS A 190 -11.54 -18.49 -38.30
N LEU A 191 -11.49 -17.33 -38.97
CA LEU A 191 -10.61 -16.23 -38.58
C LEU A 191 -11.02 -15.59 -37.24
N LYS A 192 -12.34 -15.53 -36.97
CA LYS A 192 -12.89 -14.97 -35.72
C LYS A 192 -12.51 -15.79 -34.50
N LEU A 193 -12.50 -17.12 -34.61
CA LEU A 193 -12.16 -18.01 -33.50
C LEU A 193 -10.67 -17.94 -33.16
N SER A 194 -9.78 -17.97 -34.15
CA SER A 194 -8.33 -17.89 -33.91
C SER A 194 -7.91 -16.54 -33.33
N GLN A 195 -8.52 -15.44 -33.79
CA GLN A 195 -8.29 -14.11 -33.25
C GLN A 195 -8.76 -13.98 -31.80
N THR A 196 -9.91 -14.58 -31.45
CA THR A 196 -10.41 -14.59 -30.08
C THR A 196 -9.51 -15.42 -29.15
N ILE A 197 -9.02 -16.57 -29.62
CA ILE A 197 -8.08 -17.40 -28.86
C ILE A 197 -6.76 -16.68 -28.62
N LEU A 198 -6.20 -16.06 -29.67
CA LEU A 198 -4.97 -15.25 -29.54
C LEU A 198 -5.17 -14.09 -28.57
N TYR A 199 -6.34 -13.45 -28.62
CA TYR A 199 -6.71 -12.35 -27.74
C TYR A 199 -6.76 -12.75 -26.26
N VAL A 200 -7.47 -13.85 -25.96
CA VAL A 200 -7.52 -14.42 -24.60
C VAL A 200 -6.11 -14.82 -24.16
N GLY A 201 -5.33 -15.44 -25.04
CA GLY A 201 -3.94 -15.81 -24.77
C GLY A 201 -3.07 -14.62 -24.39
N VAL A 202 -3.10 -13.53 -25.18
CA VAL A 202 -2.33 -12.30 -24.92
C VAL A 202 -2.80 -11.63 -23.63
N THR A 203 -4.12 -11.57 -23.41
CA THR A 203 -4.67 -10.96 -22.19
C THR A 203 -4.24 -11.73 -20.94
N VAL A 204 -4.31 -13.06 -20.97
CA VAL A 204 -3.85 -13.92 -19.87
C VAL A 204 -2.34 -13.78 -19.67
N LEU A 205 -1.55 -13.73 -20.76
CA LEU A 205 -0.10 -13.64 -20.69
C LEU A 205 0.37 -12.28 -20.14
N ILE A 206 -0.24 -11.18 -20.58
CA ILE A 206 0.03 -9.83 -20.03
C ILE A 206 -0.40 -9.76 -18.57
N SER A 207 -1.60 -10.23 -18.24
CA SER A 207 -2.08 -10.24 -16.84
C SER A 207 -1.19 -11.09 -15.94
N SER A 208 -0.68 -12.21 -16.45
CA SER A 208 0.23 -13.10 -15.73
C SER A 208 1.64 -12.50 -15.58
N ALA A 209 2.16 -11.84 -16.62
CA ALA A 209 3.46 -11.18 -16.57
C ALA A 209 3.45 -9.97 -15.63
N VAL A 210 2.39 -9.16 -15.68
CA VAL A 210 2.14 -8.07 -14.74
C VAL A 210 1.97 -8.64 -13.33
N GLY A 211 1.20 -9.72 -13.18
CA GLY A 211 1.08 -10.46 -11.92
C GLY A 211 2.42 -10.94 -11.37
N MET A 212 3.32 -11.49 -12.19
CA MET A 212 4.66 -11.93 -11.77
C MET A 212 5.61 -10.78 -11.44
N LEU A 213 5.50 -9.64 -12.13
CA LEU A 213 6.28 -8.43 -11.82
C LEU A 213 5.79 -7.76 -10.53
N LEU A 214 4.49 -7.88 -10.23
CA LEU A 214 3.84 -7.32 -9.04
C LEU A 214 3.86 -8.26 -7.83
N LEU A 215 3.88 -9.57 -8.05
CA LEU A 215 4.15 -10.57 -7.02
C LEU A 215 5.60 -10.40 -6.62
N PRO A 216 5.91 -10.04 -5.36
CA PRO A 216 7.14 -9.34 -5.10
C PRO A 216 8.40 -10.18 -5.38
N VAL A 217 9.34 -9.52 -6.06
CA VAL A 217 10.79 -9.59 -5.84
C VAL A 217 11.16 -9.28 -4.36
N HIS A 218 10.18 -9.03 -3.48
CA HIS A 218 10.24 -9.27 -2.04
C HIS A 218 9.77 -10.68 -1.64
N LEU A 219 10.50 -11.72 -2.09
CA LEU A 219 10.97 -12.66 -1.07
C LEU A 219 11.96 -11.87 -0.21
N SER A 220 11.44 -11.04 0.68
CA SER A 220 12.17 -10.66 1.88
C SER A 220 12.37 -11.98 2.61
N THR A 221 13.50 -12.63 2.36
CA THR A 221 14.09 -13.61 3.25
C THR A 221 14.32 -12.90 4.58
N GLY A 222 13.26 -12.76 5.36
CA GLY A 222 13.32 -12.47 6.78
C GLY A 222 13.74 -13.75 7.50
N HIS A 223 14.98 -14.16 7.26
CA HIS A 223 15.80 -14.96 8.15
C HIS A 223 17.04 -14.13 8.47
#